data_AF-A0A6G3ZJ05-F1
#
_entry.id   AF-A0A6G3ZJ05-F1
#
_cell.length_a   1.000
_cell.length_b   1.000
_cell.length_c   1.000
_cell.angle_alpha   90.00
_cell.angle_beta   90.00
_cell.angle_gamma   90.00
#
_symmetry.space_group_name_H-M   'P 1'
#
loop_
_entity.id
_entity.type
_entity.pdbx_description
1 polymer ?
#
loop_
_entity_poly.entity_id
_entity_poly.type
_entity_poly.pdbx_seq_one_letter_code
_entity_poly.pdbx_strand_id
1 'polypeptide(L)'
;MGEQQHRFNGDAQVLHRRAVRTPLPDEEAERVFHENMMNVADACERKAELLADPDASLLDAYETEFEHLTESFERRLRRVAGDDYEEVAVAYNRDERDDRVGALASYYFEALWRMQQRTTITDMLFFPIILRYPDSFTVNVRFASGYATSESVVYESPQHLSEELDDDHAQTYYEESRYTQKCAAEYIAETAQIIREEFPHPDESSFEERKYGGIVSAGGRRGSVFSSMLKSVEPDPDRFSEPVEESTLVGEGEAARRTEAELLPDEEVLL
;
A
#
# COMPACT_ATOMS: atom_id res chain seq x y z
N MET A 1 -38.48 -8.42 5.28
CA MET A 1 -37.39 -9.36 4.98
C MET A 1 -36.14 -8.52 4.93
N GLY A 2 -35.35 -8.53 6.00
CA GLY A 2 -34.11 -7.76 6.07
C GLY A 2 -32.97 -8.65 5.60
N GLU A 3 -32.32 -8.28 4.51
CA GLU A 3 -31.04 -8.85 4.10
C GLU A 3 -30.04 -8.52 5.21
N GLN A 4 -29.62 -9.54 5.95
CA GLN A 4 -28.43 -9.47 6.77
C GLN A 4 -27.25 -9.31 5.82
N GLN A 5 -26.77 -8.07 5.64
CA GLN A 5 -25.42 -7.83 5.17
C GLN A 5 -24.46 -8.58 6.11
N HIS A 6 -24.08 -9.78 5.70
CA HIS A 6 -23.08 -10.59 6.37
C HIS A 6 -21.75 -9.86 6.25
N ARG A 7 -21.36 -9.13 7.30
CA ARG A 7 -20.05 -8.49 7.42
C ARG A 7 -18.95 -9.50 7.10
N PHE A 8 -18.13 -9.17 6.12
CA PHE A 8 -16.83 -9.80 5.91
C PHE A 8 -15.98 -9.59 7.16
N ASN A 9 -15.70 -10.67 7.89
CA ASN A 9 -14.70 -10.67 8.95
C ASN A 9 -13.43 -11.20 8.31
N GLY A 10 -12.59 -10.30 7.82
CA GLY A 10 -11.39 -10.62 7.04
C GLY A 10 -10.49 -11.69 7.66
N ASP A 11 -9.74 -12.39 6.81
CA ASP A 11 -8.74 -13.39 7.22
C ASP A 11 -7.33 -12.88 6.91
N ALA A 12 -6.64 -12.39 7.94
CA ALA A 12 -5.26 -11.90 7.82
C ALA A 12 -4.31 -12.96 7.24
N GLN A 13 -4.64 -14.25 7.39
CA GLN A 13 -3.75 -15.35 6.99
C GLN A 13 -3.52 -15.40 5.48
N VAL A 14 -4.45 -14.90 4.66
CA VAL A 14 -4.26 -14.85 3.21
C VAL A 14 -3.13 -13.88 2.82
N LEU A 15 -2.87 -12.86 3.63
CA LEU A 15 -1.81 -11.88 3.41
C LEU A 15 -0.48 -12.29 4.05
N HIS A 16 -0.56 -12.94 5.22
CA HIS A 16 0.60 -13.23 6.06
C HIS A 16 1.69 -13.99 5.30
N ARG A 17 2.85 -13.32 5.11
CA ARG A 17 4.04 -13.82 4.40
C ARG A 17 3.77 -14.35 2.98
N ARG A 18 2.77 -13.78 2.31
CA ARG A 18 2.43 -14.07 0.92
C ARG A 18 2.55 -12.83 0.04
N ALA A 19 2.79 -13.05 -1.25
CA ALA A 19 2.76 -12.02 -2.27
C ALA A 19 2.01 -12.55 -3.49
N VAL A 20 1.45 -11.65 -4.30
CA VAL A 20 0.94 -12.01 -5.63
C VAL A 20 2.04 -11.76 -6.64
N ARG A 21 2.45 -12.80 -7.38
CA ARG A 21 3.29 -12.67 -8.58
C ARG A 21 2.38 -12.52 -9.80
N THR A 22 2.56 -11.47 -10.58
CA THR A 22 1.78 -11.21 -11.80
C THR A 22 2.71 -11.18 -13.02
N PRO A 23 2.35 -11.87 -14.12
CA PRO A 23 3.15 -11.90 -15.34
C PRO A 23 3.20 -10.55 -16.05
N LEU A 24 4.33 -10.29 -16.72
CA LEU A 24 4.55 -9.23 -17.71
C LEU A 24 4.96 -9.88 -19.05
N PRO A 25 4.01 -10.52 -19.77
CA PRO A 25 4.33 -11.36 -20.92
C PRO A 25 4.77 -10.58 -22.17
N ASP A 26 4.42 -9.29 -22.24
CA ASP A 26 4.65 -8.43 -23.39
C ASP A 26 4.77 -6.95 -22.97
N GLU A 27 5.18 -6.10 -23.93
CA GLU A 27 5.34 -4.67 -23.73
C GLU A 27 4.04 -3.98 -23.27
N GLU A 28 2.87 -4.50 -23.67
CA GLU A 28 1.60 -3.92 -23.27
C GLU A 28 1.32 -4.16 -21.79
N ALA A 29 1.60 -5.36 -21.29
CA ALA A 29 1.55 -5.64 -19.85
C ALA A 29 2.56 -4.77 -19.07
N GLU A 30 3.73 -4.51 -19.63
CA GLU A 30 4.69 -3.58 -19.05
C GLU A 30 4.17 -2.13 -19.00
N ARG A 31 3.51 -1.64 -20.06
CA ARG A 31 2.88 -0.31 -20.09
C ARG A 31 1.80 -0.20 -19.03
N VAL A 32 0.90 -1.18 -18.95
CA VAL A 32 -0.16 -1.21 -17.92
C VAL A 32 0.45 -1.23 -16.51
N PHE A 33 1.55 -1.95 -16.30
CA PHE A 33 2.24 -1.94 -15.01
C PHE A 33 2.83 -0.56 -14.69
N HIS A 34 3.52 0.06 -15.65
CA HIS A 34 4.05 1.42 -15.52
C HIS A 34 2.94 2.43 -15.20
N GLU A 35 1.84 2.43 -15.94
CA GLU A 35 0.68 3.31 -15.70
C GLU A 35 0.13 3.16 -14.28
N ASN A 36 0.03 1.92 -13.79
CA ASN A 36 -0.38 1.68 -12.41
C ASN A 36 0.61 2.30 -11.41
N MET A 37 1.92 2.21 -11.66
CA MET A 37 2.91 2.82 -10.79
C MET A 37 2.89 4.35 -10.87
N MET A 38 2.60 4.94 -12.03
CA MET A 38 2.40 6.39 -12.15
C MET A 38 1.18 6.84 -11.35
N ASN A 39 0.06 6.09 -11.39
CA ASN A 39 -1.11 6.41 -10.56
C ASN A 39 -0.78 6.38 -9.05
N VAL A 40 0.09 5.46 -8.60
CA VAL A 40 0.55 5.43 -7.21
C VAL A 40 1.39 6.68 -6.89
N ALA A 41 2.30 7.07 -7.80
CA ALA A 41 3.11 8.28 -7.62
C ALA A 41 2.24 9.55 -7.57
N ASP A 42 1.30 9.68 -8.48
CA ASP A 42 0.36 10.81 -8.56
C ASP A 42 -0.54 10.87 -7.31
N ALA A 43 -0.97 9.71 -6.78
CA ALA A 43 -1.72 9.66 -5.52
C ALA A 43 -0.89 10.17 -4.32
N CYS A 44 0.41 9.83 -4.27
CA CYS A 44 1.32 10.35 -3.25
C CYS A 44 1.49 11.87 -3.36
N GLU A 45 1.70 12.40 -4.57
CA GLU A 45 1.82 13.84 -4.79
C GLU A 45 0.52 14.58 -4.44
N ARG A 46 -0.63 14.03 -4.83
CA ARG A 46 -1.93 14.61 -4.50
C ARG A 46 -2.15 14.68 -2.99
N LYS A 47 -1.75 13.64 -2.26
CA LYS A 47 -1.77 13.66 -0.80
C LYS A 47 -0.83 14.73 -0.24
N ALA A 48 0.37 14.88 -0.78
CA ALA A 48 1.30 15.93 -0.37
C ALA A 48 0.70 17.33 -0.58
N GLU A 49 0.06 17.58 -1.73
CA GLU A 49 -0.64 18.85 -1.99
C GLU A 49 -1.71 19.15 -0.93
N LEU A 50 -2.52 18.15 -0.58
CA LEU A 50 -3.57 18.30 0.44
C LEU A 50 -3.00 18.49 1.85
N LEU A 51 -1.90 17.81 2.20
CA LEU A 51 -1.23 18.03 3.49
C LEU A 51 -0.61 19.44 3.60
N ALA A 52 -0.16 20.01 2.48
CA ALA A 52 0.37 21.36 2.44
C ALA A 52 -0.73 22.44 2.50
N ASP A 53 -1.97 22.11 2.09
CA ASP A 53 -3.11 23.03 2.05
C ASP A 53 -3.68 23.31 3.46
N PRO A 54 -3.68 24.56 3.95
CA PRO A 54 -4.26 24.93 5.25
C PRO A 54 -5.75 24.66 5.39
N ASP A 55 -6.49 24.65 4.28
CA ASP A 55 -7.94 24.51 4.27
C ASP A 55 -8.39 23.05 4.11
N ALA A 56 -7.49 22.14 3.71
CA ALA A 56 -7.77 20.72 3.60
C ALA A 56 -7.63 20.01 4.96
N SER A 57 -8.50 19.03 5.23
CA SER A 57 -8.33 18.15 6.38
C SER A 57 -7.36 17.00 6.06
N LEU A 58 -6.68 16.50 7.09
CA LEU A 58 -5.83 15.33 6.95
C LEU A 58 -6.64 14.09 6.53
N LEU A 59 -7.91 14.00 6.93
CA LEU A 59 -8.79 12.92 6.48
C LEU A 59 -9.02 12.99 4.97
N ASP A 60 -9.31 14.18 4.42
CA ASP A 60 -9.48 14.38 2.97
C ASP A 60 -8.23 13.95 2.19
N ALA A 61 -7.04 14.25 2.73
CA ALA A 61 -5.77 13.84 2.13
C ALA A 61 -5.63 12.31 2.02
N TYR A 62 -6.02 11.58 3.07
CA TYR A 62 -5.97 10.12 3.10
C TYR A 62 -7.10 9.47 2.30
N GLU A 63 -8.31 10.02 2.32
CA GLU A 63 -9.45 9.54 1.53
C GLU A 63 -9.15 9.70 0.03
N THR A 64 -8.61 10.85 -0.39
CA THR A 64 -8.21 11.09 -1.78
C THR A 64 -7.13 10.10 -2.23
N GLU A 65 -6.10 9.87 -1.42
CA GLU A 65 -5.05 8.87 -1.70
C GLU A 65 -5.66 7.47 -1.84
N PHE A 66 -6.56 7.10 -0.92
CA PHE A 66 -7.21 5.80 -0.90
C PHE A 66 -8.07 5.57 -2.14
N GLU A 67 -8.88 6.55 -2.56
CA GLU A 67 -9.73 6.45 -3.75
C GLU A 67 -8.90 6.14 -5.01
N HIS A 68 -7.78 6.84 -5.20
CA HIS A 68 -6.91 6.64 -6.36
C HIS A 68 -6.23 5.26 -6.35
N LEU A 69 -5.73 4.84 -5.18
CA LEU A 69 -5.08 3.54 -5.04
C LEU A 69 -6.06 2.36 -5.14
N THR A 70 -7.30 2.55 -4.67
CA THR A 70 -8.36 1.54 -4.71
C THR A 70 -8.72 1.17 -6.15
N GLU A 71 -8.73 2.14 -7.06
CA GLU A 71 -9.07 1.89 -8.46
C GLU A 71 -8.14 0.85 -9.11
N SER A 72 -6.83 0.89 -8.82
CA SER A 72 -5.87 -0.09 -9.33
C SER A 72 -6.11 -1.51 -8.77
N PHE A 73 -6.46 -1.62 -7.49
CA PHE A 73 -6.78 -2.90 -6.85
C PHE A 73 -8.10 -3.47 -7.39
N GLU A 74 -9.14 -2.65 -7.52
CA GLU A 74 -10.43 -3.06 -8.09
C GLU A 74 -10.31 -3.50 -9.55
N ARG A 75 -9.57 -2.75 -10.38
CA ARG A 75 -9.31 -3.14 -11.77
C ARG A 75 -8.64 -4.51 -11.84
N ARG A 76 -7.70 -4.81 -10.93
CA ARG A 76 -7.06 -6.13 -10.86
C ARG A 76 -8.01 -7.22 -10.36
N LEU A 77 -8.82 -6.94 -9.35
CA LEU A 77 -9.86 -7.84 -8.85
C LEU A 77 -10.85 -8.22 -9.94
N ARG A 78 -11.40 -7.23 -10.67
CA ARG A 78 -12.31 -7.45 -11.80
C ARG A 78 -11.66 -8.29 -12.91
N ARG A 79 -10.37 -8.07 -13.21
CA ARG A 79 -9.63 -8.87 -14.20
C ARG A 79 -9.44 -10.33 -13.77
N VAL A 80 -9.30 -10.59 -12.46
CA VAL A 80 -9.04 -11.93 -11.92
C VAL A 80 -10.33 -12.72 -11.70
N ALA A 81 -11.34 -12.10 -11.10
CA ALA A 81 -12.53 -12.77 -10.59
C ALA A 81 -13.85 -12.29 -11.22
N GLY A 82 -13.82 -11.31 -12.12
CA GLY A 82 -15.02 -10.68 -12.70
C GLY A 82 -15.63 -9.63 -11.77
N ASP A 83 -16.80 -9.11 -12.15
CA ASP A 83 -17.49 -8.07 -11.37
C ASP A 83 -17.97 -8.57 -9.99
N ASP A 84 -18.20 -9.87 -9.84
CA ASP A 84 -18.61 -10.53 -8.59
C ASP A 84 -17.43 -10.90 -7.69
N TYR A 85 -16.29 -10.18 -7.80
CA TYR A 85 -15.04 -10.51 -7.08
C TYR A 85 -15.22 -10.56 -5.56
N GLU A 86 -16.14 -9.78 -4.99
CA GLU A 86 -16.46 -9.79 -3.56
C GLU A 86 -17.06 -11.13 -3.13
N GLU A 87 -18.02 -11.65 -3.88
CA GLU A 87 -18.64 -12.95 -3.61
C GLU A 87 -17.61 -14.08 -3.71
N VAL A 88 -16.70 -13.97 -4.69
CA VAL A 88 -15.59 -14.92 -4.87
C VAL A 88 -14.62 -14.90 -3.68
N ALA A 89 -14.26 -13.72 -3.18
CA ALA A 89 -13.42 -13.56 -1.99
C ALA A 89 -14.10 -14.11 -0.72
N VAL A 90 -15.39 -13.81 -0.54
CA VAL A 90 -16.19 -14.30 0.61
C VAL A 90 -16.32 -15.82 0.58
N ALA A 91 -16.58 -16.42 -0.59
CA ALA A 91 -16.67 -17.86 -0.74
C ALA A 91 -15.34 -18.55 -0.40
N TYR A 92 -14.21 -17.95 -0.78
CA TYR A 92 -12.88 -18.45 -0.41
C TYR A 92 -12.67 -18.43 1.11
N ASN A 93 -12.98 -17.31 1.76
CA ASN A 93 -12.81 -17.16 3.22
C ASN A 93 -13.76 -18.02 4.06
N ARG A 94 -14.81 -18.58 3.45
CA ARG A 94 -15.74 -19.51 4.11
C ARG A 94 -15.42 -20.98 3.84
N ASP A 95 -14.29 -21.26 3.20
CA ASP A 95 -13.93 -22.60 2.71
C ASP A 95 -14.98 -23.19 1.73
N GLU A 96 -15.82 -22.34 1.13
CA GLU A 96 -16.81 -22.72 0.11
C GLU A 96 -16.18 -22.78 -1.29
N ARG A 97 -14.99 -22.20 -1.44
CA ARG A 97 -14.18 -22.18 -2.67
C ARG A 97 -12.70 -22.34 -2.31
N ASP A 98 -11.98 -23.18 -3.05
CA ASP A 98 -10.53 -23.39 -2.87
C ASP A 98 -9.85 -23.48 -4.24
N ASP A 99 -9.79 -22.35 -4.95
CA ASP A 99 -9.10 -22.25 -6.22
C ASP A 99 -8.22 -20.98 -6.28
N ARG A 100 -7.36 -20.92 -7.31
CA ARG A 100 -6.43 -19.80 -7.52
C ARG A 100 -7.15 -18.45 -7.59
N VAL A 101 -8.32 -18.40 -8.22
CA VAL A 101 -9.10 -17.17 -8.39
C VAL A 101 -9.64 -16.69 -7.04
N GLY A 102 -10.22 -17.59 -6.24
CA GLY A 102 -10.68 -17.32 -4.89
C GLY A 102 -9.56 -16.81 -3.98
N ALA A 103 -8.39 -17.45 -4.04
CA ALA A 103 -7.24 -17.05 -3.24
C ALA A 103 -6.73 -15.64 -3.59
N LEU A 104 -6.66 -15.30 -4.88
CA LEU A 104 -6.26 -13.97 -5.34
C LEU A 104 -7.32 -12.90 -5.04
N ALA A 105 -8.60 -13.23 -5.22
CA ALA A 105 -9.70 -12.34 -4.88
C ALA A 105 -9.69 -12.02 -3.39
N SER A 106 -9.58 -13.05 -2.54
CA SER A 106 -9.44 -12.89 -1.09
C SER A 106 -8.22 -12.04 -0.71
N TYR A 107 -7.05 -12.29 -1.32
CA TYR A 107 -5.84 -11.50 -1.07
C TYR A 107 -6.04 -10.00 -1.34
N TYR A 108 -6.52 -9.63 -2.53
CA TYR A 108 -6.68 -8.22 -2.87
C TYR A 108 -7.86 -7.57 -2.13
N PHE A 109 -8.92 -8.33 -1.86
CA PHE A 109 -10.07 -7.83 -1.10
C PHE A 109 -9.70 -7.57 0.37
N GLU A 110 -8.96 -8.48 1.01
CA GLU A 110 -8.41 -8.25 2.36
C GLU A 110 -7.46 -7.04 2.38
N ALA A 111 -6.59 -6.92 1.37
CA ALA A 111 -5.67 -5.79 1.25
C ALA A 111 -6.41 -4.45 1.18
N LEU A 112 -7.46 -4.33 0.36
CA LEU A 112 -8.31 -3.14 0.27
C LEU A 112 -8.99 -2.82 1.60
N TRP A 113 -9.60 -3.83 2.22
CA TRP A 113 -10.30 -3.68 3.50
C TRP A 113 -9.36 -3.14 4.59
N ARG A 114 -8.16 -3.73 4.71
CA ARG A 114 -7.17 -3.31 5.71
C ARG A 114 -6.52 -1.97 5.39
N MET A 115 -6.33 -1.67 4.10
CA MET A 115 -5.84 -0.37 3.68
C MET A 115 -6.79 0.76 4.09
N GLN A 116 -8.11 0.54 4.00
CA GLN A 116 -9.11 1.47 4.52
C GLN A 116 -9.03 1.62 6.05
N GLN A 117 -8.73 0.54 6.76
CA GLN A 117 -8.62 0.56 8.22
C GLN A 117 -7.43 1.35 8.76
N ARG A 118 -6.35 1.54 7.99
CA ARG A 118 -5.10 2.16 8.47
C ARG A 118 -5.25 3.59 9.02
N THR A 119 -6.29 4.32 8.60
CA THR A 119 -6.55 5.70 9.04
C THR A 119 -7.47 5.76 10.26
N THR A 120 -8.22 4.68 10.52
CA THR A 120 -9.21 4.61 11.60
C THR A 120 -8.71 3.78 12.78
N ILE A 121 -7.92 2.73 12.53
CA ILE A 121 -7.32 1.87 13.55
C ILE A 121 -5.96 2.43 13.97
N THR A 122 -5.75 2.56 15.28
CA THR A 122 -4.46 2.93 15.87
C THR A 122 -3.54 1.71 15.92
N ASP A 123 -2.23 1.95 15.84
CA ASP A 123 -1.18 0.94 15.98
C ASP A 123 -1.27 -0.19 14.94
N MET A 124 -1.67 0.19 13.72
CA MET A 124 -1.57 -0.63 12.51
C MET A 124 -0.74 0.10 11.44
N LEU A 125 0.32 -0.55 10.98
CA LEU A 125 1.18 -0.05 9.91
C LEU A 125 0.88 -0.82 8.62
N PHE A 126 0.40 -0.12 7.60
CA PHE A 126 0.32 -0.66 6.24
C PHE A 126 1.69 -0.56 5.58
N PHE A 127 2.26 -1.69 5.12
CA PHE A 127 3.66 -1.80 4.69
C PHE A 127 3.81 -2.59 3.38
N PRO A 128 3.21 -2.16 2.25
CA PRO A 128 3.31 -2.90 1.00
C PRO A 128 4.70 -2.78 0.37
N ILE A 129 5.13 -3.87 -0.28
CA ILE A 129 6.36 -3.94 -1.07
C ILE A 129 5.98 -4.36 -2.49
N ILE A 130 6.44 -3.62 -3.49
CA ILE A 130 6.23 -3.91 -4.90
C ILE A 130 7.59 -4.07 -5.57
N LEU A 131 7.85 -5.24 -6.14
CA LEU A 131 9.14 -5.56 -6.78
C LEU A 131 8.91 -6.03 -8.21
N ARG A 132 9.62 -5.43 -9.16
CA ARG A 132 9.65 -5.81 -10.57
C ARG A 132 10.79 -6.79 -10.85
N TYR A 133 10.50 -7.75 -11.70
CA TYR A 133 11.39 -8.77 -12.23
C TYR A 133 11.31 -8.75 -13.77
N PRO A 134 12.21 -9.47 -14.49
CA PRO A 134 12.29 -9.39 -15.94
C PRO A 134 11.00 -9.76 -16.67
N ASP A 135 10.20 -10.69 -16.13
CA ASP A 135 9.00 -11.25 -16.75
C ASP A 135 7.74 -11.12 -15.88
N SER A 136 7.84 -10.45 -14.74
CA SER A 136 6.77 -10.40 -13.73
C SER A 136 7.01 -9.29 -12.71
N PHE A 137 6.03 -9.02 -11.87
CA PHE A 137 6.22 -8.25 -10.65
C PHE A 137 5.53 -8.94 -9.48
N THR A 138 5.90 -8.55 -8.27
CA THR A 138 5.25 -9.01 -7.05
C THR A 138 4.65 -7.85 -6.29
N VAL A 139 3.47 -8.07 -5.71
CA VAL A 139 2.86 -7.16 -4.73
C VAL A 139 2.72 -7.93 -3.43
N ASN A 140 3.50 -7.55 -2.44
CA ASN A 140 3.43 -8.08 -1.09
C ASN A 140 2.76 -7.03 -0.19
N VAL A 141 1.48 -7.20 0.09
CA VAL A 141 0.76 -6.37 1.04
C VAL A 141 1.01 -6.93 2.43
N ARG A 142 1.41 -6.06 3.37
CA ARG A 142 1.78 -6.43 4.73
C ARG A 142 1.19 -5.45 5.72
N PHE A 143 0.95 -5.98 6.91
CA PHE A 143 0.57 -5.19 8.07
C PHE A 143 1.55 -5.53 9.19
N ALA A 144 2.03 -4.52 9.89
CA ALA A 144 2.78 -4.71 11.12
C ALA A 144 1.98 -4.13 12.29
N SER A 145 2.22 -4.66 13.49
CA SER A 145 1.90 -3.91 14.70
C SER A 145 2.66 -2.58 14.68
N GLY A 146 2.11 -1.59 15.41
CA GLY A 146 2.69 -0.26 15.48
C GLY A 146 2.23 0.64 14.35
N TYR A 147 2.84 1.82 14.25
CA TYR A 147 2.34 2.87 13.38
C TYR A 147 3.40 3.52 12.51
N ALA A 148 4.68 3.21 12.68
CA ALA A 148 5.78 3.84 11.97
C ALA A 148 6.96 2.87 11.79
N THR A 149 7.74 3.08 10.74
CA THR A 149 9.06 2.47 10.55
C THR A 149 10.14 3.32 11.23
N SER A 150 11.36 2.78 11.32
CA SER A 150 12.54 3.52 11.80
C SER A 150 12.88 4.77 10.98
N GLU A 151 12.36 4.87 9.75
CA GLU A 151 12.63 5.97 8.81
C GLU A 151 11.38 6.77 8.41
N SER A 152 10.25 6.55 9.09
CA SER A 152 9.03 7.29 8.77
C SER A 152 9.13 8.76 9.17
N VAL A 153 8.64 9.64 8.31
CA VAL A 153 8.26 10.99 8.74
C VAL A 153 6.97 10.89 9.55
N VAL A 154 6.92 11.61 10.67
CA VAL A 154 5.75 11.67 11.55
C VAL A 154 5.15 13.07 11.54
N TYR A 155 3.84 13.14 11.61
CA TYR A 155 3.10 14.40 11.60
C TYR A 155 1.78 14.23 12.35
N GLU A 156 1.25 15.32 12.90
CA GLU A 156 0.09 15.25 13.78
C GLU A 156 -1.18 15.81 13.14
N SER A 157 -2.33 15.32 13.59
CA SER A 157 -3.65 15.78 13.17
C SER A 157 -4.43 16.34 14.37
N PRO A 158 -4.70 17.66 14.40
CA PRO A 158 -5.52 18.27 15.44
C PRO A 158 -6.92 17.66 15.53
N GLN A 159 -7.48 17.24 14.39
CA GLN A 159 -8.80 16.63 14.32
C GLN A 159 -8.87 15.25 15.00
N HIS A 160 -7.73 14.61 15.26
CA HIS A 160 -7.64 13.28 15.87
C HIS A 160 -7.16 13.34 17.33
N LEU A 161 -7.00 14.53 17.90
CA LEU A 161 -6.69 14.69 19.32
C LEU A 161 -7.92 14.36 20.15
N SER A 162 -7.79 13.41 21.08
CA SER A 162 -8.87 13.00 21.98
C SER A 162 -9.01 13.88 23.22
N GLU A 163 -7.97 14.66 23.53
CA GLU A 163 -7.91 15.53 24.70
C GLU A 163 -8.44 16.93 24.37
N GLU A 164 -9.22 17.49 25.28
CA GLU A 164 -9.63 18.90 25.20
C GLU A 164 -8.50 19.78 25.74
N LEU A 165 -7.92 20.59 24.86
CA LEU A 165 -6.94 21.62 25.23
C LEU A 165 -7.65 22.94 25.51
N ASP A 166 -7.07 23.77 26.38
CA ASP A 166 -7.51 25.16 26.46
C ASP A 166 -7.15 25.94 25.18
N ASP A 167 -7.78 27.09 24.97
CA ASP A 167 -7.73 27.83 23.71
C ASP A 167 -6.29 28.18 23.27
N ASP A 168 -5.41 28.56 24.19
CA ASP A 168 -4.02 28.95 23.90
C ASP A 168 -3.18 27.71 23.51
N HIS A 169 -3.35 26.60 24.23
CA HIS A 169 -2.67 25.34 23.89
C HIS A 169 -3.23 24.72 22.61
N ALA A 170 -4.54 24.82 22.37
CA ALA A 170 -5.18 24.33 21.15
C ALA A 170 -4.66 25.06 19.91
N GLN A 171 -4.50 26.39 19.98
CA GLN A 171 -3.93 27.17 18.88
C GLN A 171 -2.48 26.78 18.62
N THR A 172 -1.66 26.68 19.67
CA THR A 172 -0.25 26.29 19.53
C THR A 172 -0.13 24.90 18.90
N TYR A 173 -0.89 23.94 19.40
CA TYR A 173 -0.91 22.57 18.88
C TYR A 173 -1.34 22.50 17.41
N TYR A 174 -2.35 23.30 17.03
CA TYR A 174 -2.77 23.41 15.64
C TYR A 174 -1.64 23.93 14.75
N GLU A 175 -0.95 25.02 15.14
CA GLU A 175 0.15 25.59 14.38
C GLU A 175 1.35 24.64 14.23
N GLU A 176 1.71 23.91 15.30
CA GLU A 176 2.76 22.89 15.27
C GLU A 176 2.38 21.69 14.41
N SER A 177 1.12 21.24 14.49
CA SER A 177 0.61 20.16 13.64
C SER A 177 0.64 20.57 12.16
N ARG A 178 0.24 21.80 11.83
CA ARG A 178 0.32 22.34 10.47
C ARG A 178 1.76 22.39 9.96
N TYR A 179 2.71 22.75 10.82
CA TYR A 179 4.12 22.74 10.47
C TYR A 179 4.61 21.33 10.13
N THR A 180 4.33 20.34 10.99
CA THR A 180 4.75 18.94 10.75
C THR A 180 4.08 18.32 9.52
N GLN A 181 2.79 18.61 9.27
CA GLN A 181 2.08 18.21 8.06
C GLN A 181 2.74 18.77 6.79
N LYS A 182 3.18 20.03 6.81
CA LYS A 182 3.89 20.63 5.68
C LYS A 182 5.25 19.97 5.43
N CYS A 183 6.02 19.69 6.48
CA CYS A 183 7.28 18.94 6.33
C CYS A 183 7.05 17.53 5.78
N ALA A 184 5.99 16.85 6.23
CA ALA A 184 5.60 15.55 5.68
C ALA A 184 5.16 15.65 4.22
N ALA A 185 4.44 16.71 3.83
CA ALA A 185 4.07 16.97 2.44
C ALA A 185 5.32 17.09 1.54
N GLU A 186 6.31 17.87 1.96
CA GLU A 186 7.58 18.03 1.23
C GLU A 186 8.28 16.68 1.05
N TYR A 187 8.37 15.88 2.12
CA TYR A 187 8.93 14.52 2.06
C TYR A 187 8.15 13.57 1.13
N ILE A 188 6.81 13.57 1.20
CA ILE A 188 5.97 12.68 0.39
C ILE A 188 6.07 13.06 -1.09
N ALA A 189 6.08 14.36 -1.42
CA ALA A 189 6.26 14.83 -2.79
C ALA A 189 7.63 14.44 -3.34
N GLU A 190 8.70 14.60 -2.56
CA GLU A 190 10.05 14.22 -2.97
C GLU A 190 10.16 12.70 -3.18
N THR A 191 9.60 11.90 -2.28
CA THR A 191 9.69 10.44 -2.35
C THR A 191 8.79 9.83 -3.43
N ALA A 192 7.72 10.49 -3.88
CA ALA A 192 6.93 10.04 -5.03
C ALA A 192 7.78 9.88 -6.31
N GLN A 193 8.85 10.68 -6.44
CA GLN A 193 9.78 10.59 -7.56
C GLN A 193 10.52 9.24 -7.61
N ILE A 194 10.75 8.59 -6.47
CA ILE A 194 11.37 7.26 -6.39
C ILE A 194 10.55 6.24 -7.20
N ILE A 195 9.22 6.31 -7.14
CA ILE A 195 8.35 5.41 -7.92
C ILE A 195 8.60 5.60 -9.43
N ARG A 196 8.77 6.84 -9.88
CA ARG A 196 8.98 7.15 -11.29
C ARG A 196 10.35 6.67 -11.79
N GLU A 197 11.35 6.72 -10.91
CA GLU A 197 12.70 6.24 -11.19
C GLU A 197 12.80 4.72 -11.19
N GLU A 198 12.15 4.04 -10.24
CA GLU A 198 12.15 2.58 -10.11
C GLU A 198 11.30 1.87 -11.17
N PHE A 199 10.33 2.57 -11.77
CA PHE A 199 9.44 2.01 -12.78
C PHE A 199 9.38 2.86 -14.04
N PRO A 200 10.50 2.99 -14.80
CA PRO A 200 10.57 3.84 -15.98
C PRO A 200 9.66 3.33 -17.11
N HIS A 201 9.28 4.23 -18.02
CA HIS A 201 8.39 3.91 -19.14
C HIS A 201 9.06 2.90 -20.09
N PRO A 202 8.37 1.81 -20.49
CA PRO A 202 8.98 0.76 -21.31
C PRO A 202 9.37 1.22 -22.73
N ASP A 203 8.70 2.24 -23.28
CA ASP A 203 9.02 2.81 -24.60
C ASP A 203 10.17 3.84 -24.55
N GLU A 204 10.57 4.29 -23.35
CA GLU A 204 11.61 5.32 -23.16
C GLU A 204 12.91 4.77 -22.55
N SER A 205 12.88 3.53 -22.06
CA SER A 205 14.01 2.87 -21.39
C SER A 205 14.30 1.51 -22.01
N SER A 206 15.58 1.11 -22.01
CA SER A 206 15.95 -0.23 -22.46
C SER A 206 15.48 -1.30 -21.48
N PHE A 207 15.33 -2.53 -21.96
CA PHE A 207 14.93 -3.65 -21.10
C PHE A 207 15.91 -3.86 -19.95
N GLU A 208 17.21 -3.72 -20.22
CA GLU A 208 18.26 -3.90 -19.22
C GLU A 208 18.19 -2.86 -18.08
N GLU A 209 17.73 -1.64 -18.38
CA GLU A 209 17.55 -0.59 -17.37
C GLU A 209 16.29 -0.81 -16.52
N ARG A 210 15.21 -1.31 -17.12
CA ARG A 210 13.90 -1.40 -16.45
C ARG A 210 13.54 -2.78 -15.90
N LYS A 211 14.33 -3.83 -16.19
CA LYS A 211 13.99 -5.22 -15.85
C LYS A 211 13.91 -5.49 -14.34
N TYR A 212 14.53 -4.64 -13.52
CA TYR A 212 14.43 -4.66 -12.07
C TYR A 212 14.06 -3.27 -11.57
N GLY A 213 13.33 -3.23 -10.48
CA GLY A 213 12.96 -2.01 -9.76
C GLY A 213 12.07 -2.39 -8.60
N GLY A 214 12.05 -1.56 -7.56
CA GLY A 214 11.24 -1.90 -6.40
C GLY A 214 11.06 -0.77 -5.43
N ILE A 215 9.93 -0.80 -4.75
CA ILE A 215 9.59 0.16 -3.71
C ILE A 215 9.02 -0.56 -2.49
N VAL A 216 9.20 0.08 -1.34
CA VAL A 216 8.41 -0.14 -0.14
C VAL A 216 7.76 1.18 0.25
N SER A 217 6.51 1.11 0.68
CA SER A 217 5.88 2.23 1.36
C SER A 217 5.37 1.81 2.74
N ALA A 218 5.24 2.78 3.64
CA ALA A 218 4.69 2.58 4.95
C ALA A 218 3.77 3.74 5.34
N GLY A 219 2.66 3.42 6.00
CA GLY A 219 1.78 4.43 6.57
C GLY A 219 0.90 3.86 7.67
N GLY A 220 0.85 4.55 8.79
CA GLY A 220 0.07 4.14 9.96
C GLY A 220 -0.34 5.32 10.83
N ARG A 221 -1.04 5.02 11.91
CA ARG A 221 -1.53 6.01 12.87
C ARG A 221 -1.38 5.51 14.31
N ARG A 222 -0.99 6.41 15.22
CA ARG A 222 -1.09 6.23 16.67
C ARG A 222 -1.73 7.46 17.31
N GLY A 223 -2.98 7.33 17.76
CA GLY A 223 -3.75 8.48 18.25
C GLY A 223 -3.86 9.60 17.20
N SER A 224 -3.39 10.80 17.51
CA SER A 224 -3.33 11.93 16.58
C SER A 224 -2.11 11.93 15.66
N VAL A 225 -1.13 11.04 15.88
CA VAL A 225 0.12 10.98 15.13
C VAL A 225 -0.03 10.05 13.94
N PHE A 226 0.31 10.53 12.76
CA PHE A 226 0.38 9.78 11.51
C PHE A 226 1.82 9.61 11.07
N SER A 227 2.07 8.62 10.23
CA SER A 227 3.36 8.36 9.65
C SER A 227 3.27 8.16 8.14
N SER A 228 4.37 8.42 7.44
CA SER A 228 4.55 8.04 6.04
C SER A 228 6.02 7.74 5.77
N MET A 229 6.27 6.78 4.88
CA MET A 229 7.59 6.44 4.37
C MET A 229 7.46 5.87 2.97
N LEU A 230 8.42 6.18 2.10
CA LEU A 230 8.61 5.48 0.84
C LEU A 230 10.10 5.40 0.51
N LYS A 231 10.57 4.21 0.14
CA LYS A 231 11.97 3.97 -0.26
C LYS A 231 12.05 3.01 -1.43
N SER A 232 13.15 3.09 -2.18
CA SER A 232 13.51 2.06 -3.15
C SER A 232 13.94 0.77 -2.45
N VAL A 233 13.70 -0.36 -3.13
CA VAL A 233 14.07 -1.69 -2.65
C VAL A 233 14.58 -2.49 -3.84
N GLU A 234 15.80 -3.01 -3.71
CA GLU A 234 16.36 -3.88 -4.74
C GLU A 234 15.69 -5.28 -4.73
N PRO A 235 15.11 -5.71 -5.86
CA PRO A 235 14.63 -7.08 -6.01
C PRO A 235 15.78 -8.10 -5.94
N ASP A 236 15.48 -9.31 -5.48
CA ASP A 236 16.41 -10.45 -5.54
C ASP A 236 16.39 -11.09 -6.95
N PRO A 237 17.45 -10.95 -7.78
CA PRO A 237 17.46 -11.43 -9.16
C PRO A 237 17.25 -12.95 -9.29
N ASP A 238 17.63 -13.71 -8.26
CA ASP A 238 17.54 -15.17 -8.26
C ASP A 238 16.20 -15.67 -7.69
N ARG A 239 15.25 -14.77 -7.41
CA ARG A 239 13.97 -15.12 -6.78
C ARG A 239 13.15 -16.10 -7.60
N PHE A 240 13.16 -15.96 -8.92
CA PHE A 240 12.36 -16.77 -9.83
C PHE A 240 13.22 -17.32 -10.97
N SER A 241 13.29 -18.65 -11.06
CA SER A 241 14.00 -19.36 -12.13
C SER A 241 13.10 -19.75 -13.30
N GLU A 242 11.78 -19.69 -13.11
CA GLU A 242 10.78 -20.08 -14.09
C GLU A 242 9.80 -18.93 -14.35
N PRO A 243 9.35 -18.76 -15.61
CA PRO A 243 8.33 -17.78 -15.94
C PRO A 243 6.99 -18.14 -15.30
N VAL A 244 6.13 -17.13 -15.21
CA VAL A 244 4.76 -17.28 -14.73
C VAL A 244 3.80 -16.93 -15.86
N GLU A 245 2.77 -17.74 -16.07
CA GLU A 245 1.76 -17.49 -17.12
C GLU A 245 0.51 -16.80 -16.57
N GLU A 246 0.18 -17.05 -15.30
CA GLU A 246 -1.01 -16.53 -14.65
C GLU A 246 -0.65 -15.94 -13.29
N SER A 247 -1.34 -14.87 -12.87
CA SER A 247 -1.18 -14.36 -11.51
C SER A 247 -1.38 -15.47 -10.49
N THR A 248 -0.49 -15.54 -9.51
CA THR A 248 -0.51 -16.61 -8.50
C THR A 248 0.02 -16.11 -7.16
N LEU A 249 -0.41 -16.76 -6.08
CA LEU A 249 0.17 -16.53 -4.76
C LEU A 249 1.50 -17.25 -4.65
N VAL A 250 2.49 -16.53 -4.15
CA VAL A 250 3.82 -17.05 -3.82
C VAL A 250 4.15 -16.67 -2.37
N GLY A 251 5.08 -17.39 -1.76
CA GLY A 251 5.65 -16.95 -0.48
C GLY A 251 6.37 -15.61 -0.64
N GLU A 252 6.57 -14.90 0.47
CA GLU A 252 7.43 -13.72 0.49
C GLU A 252 8.85 -14.00 -0.03
N GLY A 253 9.46 -13.00 -0.65
CA GLY A 253 10.84 -13.04 -1.13
C GLY A 253 11.85 -12.59 -0.08
N GLU A 254 13.14 -12.88 -0.32
CA GLU A 254 14.23 -12.48 0.59
C GLU A 254 14.37 -10.96 0.68
N ALA A 255 14.20 -10.24 -0.43
CA ALA A 255 14.15 -8.78 -0.45
C ALA A 255 13.13 -8.26 0.57
N ALA A 256 11.94 -8.86 0.64
CA ALA A 256 10.88 -8.43 1.52
C ALA A 256 11.20 -8.70 3.01
N ARG A 257 11.84 -9.82 3.33
CA ARG A 257 12.33 -10.12 4.70
C ARG A 257 13.46 -9.19 5.14
N ARG A 258 14.38 -8.87 4.24
CA ARG A 258 15.45 -7.91 4.49
C ARG A 258 14.87 -6.52 4.78
N THR A 259 13.92 -6.07 3.96
CA THR A 259 13.21 -4.81 4.14
C THR A 259 12.46 -4.75 5.47
N GLU A 260 11.82 -5.85 5.88
CA GLU A 260 11.21 -5.97 7.21
C GLU A 260 12.23 -5.80 8.34
N ALA A 261 13.34 -6.54 8.30
CA ALA A 261 14.38 -6.50 9.33
C ALA A 261 15.13 -5.16 9.40
N GLU A 262 15.17 -4.41 8.30
CA GLU A 262 15.82 -3.09 8.24
C GLU A 262 14.92 -1.97 8.78
N LEU A 263 13.62 -2.02 8.46
CA LEU A 263 12.72 -0.88 8.63
C LEU A 263 11.73 -1.02 9.80
N LEU A 264 11.37 -2.25 10.16
CA LEU A 264 10.50 -2.46 11.32
C LEU A 264 11.33 -2.49 12.61
N PRO A 265 10.91 -1.77 13.67
CA PRO A 265 11.49 -1.92 14.99
C PRO A 265 11.40 -3.37 15.49
N ASP A 266 12.37 -3.80 16.30
CA ASP A 266 12.46 -5.19 16.82
C ASP A 266 11.21 -5.67 17.58
N GLU A 267 10.43 -4.73 18.12
CA GLU A 267 9.20 -4.99 18.89
C GLU A 267 7.96 -5.15 18.02
N GLU A 268 8.02 -4.78 16.74
CA GLU A 268 6.90 -4.88 15.82
C GLU A 268 6.82 -6.23 15.14
N VAL A 269 5.60 -6.72 14.95
CA VAL A 269 5.32 -8.07 14.42
C VAL A 269 4.40 -7.95 13.22
N LEU A 270 4.71 -8.69 12.16
CA LEU A 270 3.80 -8.83 11.02
C LEU A 270 2.51 -9.55 11.44
N LEU A 271 1.38 -8.98 11.03
CA LEU A 271 0.01 -9.41 11.33
C LEU A 271 -0.59 -10.30 10.24
#